data_AF-T0URR9-F1
#
_entry.id   AF-T0URR9-F1
#
_cell.length_a   1.000
_cell.length_b   1.000
_cell.length_c   1.000
_cell.angle_alpha   90.00
_cell.angle_beta   90.00
_cell.angle_gamma   90.00
#
_symmetry.space_group_name_H-M   'P 1'
#
loop_
_entity.id
_entity.type
_entity.pdbx_description
1 polymer ?
#
loop_
_entity_poly.entity_id
_entity_poly.type
_entity_poly.pdbx_seq_one_letter_code
_entity_poly.pdbx_strand_id
1 'polypeptide(L)'
;MKIGDKLKGVITGIKPYGAFVSLENGTTGLIHISEIKTGYIDNIYNTLKVDQDVLVQVVDFDEFTQKASLSLRTLEEEKIKFLIATVSQIVD
;
A
#
# COMPACT_ATOMS: atom_id res chain seq x y z
N MET A 1 4.83 12.52 9.11
CA MET A 1 4.71 11.19 8.47
C MET A 1 6.10 10.61 8.41
N LYS A 2 6.29 9.32 8.69
CA LYS A 2 7.60 8.65 8.63
C LYS A 2 7.52 7.43 7.73
N ILE A 3 8.65 7.08 7.11
CA ILE A 3 8.79 5.81 6.39
C ILE A 3 8.50 4.66 7.35
N GLY A 4 7.67 3.71 6.92
CA GLY A 4 7.20 2.59 7.72
C GLY A 4 5.87 2.82 8.43
N ASP A 5 5.39 4.07 8.53
CA ASP A 5 4.07 4.35 9.11
C ASP A 5 2.98 3.63 8.31
N LYS A 6 2.01 3.03 9.02
CA LYS A 6 0.83 2.43 8.42
C LYS A 6 -0.36 3.34 8.63
N LEU A 7 -1.01 3.74 7.54
CA LEU A 7 -2.09 4.73 7.55
C LEU A 7 -3.29 4.21 6.79
N LYS A 8 -4.49 4.55 7.25
CA LYS A 8 -5.71 4.34 6.48
C LYS A 8 -5.92 5.46 5.47
N GLY A 9 -6.54 5.12 4.36
CA GLY A 9 -6.94 6.09 3.36
C GLY A 9 -7.97 5.53 2.39
N VAL A 10 -8.40 6.39 1.47
CA VAL A 10 -9.39 6.07 0.44
C VAL A 10 -8.78 6.31 -0.93
N ILE A 11 -8.99 5.37 -1.85
CA ILE A 11 -8.58 5.53 -3.24
C ILE A 11 -9.43 6.60 -3.91
N THR A 12 -8.81 7.69 -4.36
CA THR A 12 -9.50 8.82 -4.99
C THR A 12 -9.37 8.82 -6.52
N GLY A 13 -8.46 8.02 -7.06
CA GLY A 13 -8.28 7.90 -8.51
C GLY A 13 -7.31 6.80 -8.90
N ILE A 14 -7.51 6.23 -10.09
CA ILE A 14 -6.67 5.16 -10.62
C ILE A 14 -6.16 5.58 -12.01
N LYS A 15 -4.89 5.29 -12.26
CA LYS A 15 -4.20 5.40 -13.55
C LYS A 15 -3.51 4.07 -13.85
N PRO A 16 -3.16 3.78 -15.11
CA PRO A 16 -2.47 2.54 -15.45
C PRO A 16 -1.19 2.27 -14.65
N TYR A 17 -0.51 3.33 -14.19
CA TYR A 17 0.73 3.22 -13.42
C TYR A 17 0.53 3.20 -11.90
N GLY A 18 -0.68 3.41 -11.37
CA GLY A 18 -0.89 3.48 -9.93
C GLY A 18 -2.23 4.07 -9.48
N ALA A 19 -2.40 4.15 -8.17
CA ALA A 19 -3.61 4.67 -7.52
C ALA A 19 -3.29 5.80 -6.55
N PHE A 20 -4.06 6.88 -6.63
CA PHE A 20 -4.00 8.00 -5.71
C PHE A 20 -4.82 7.71 -4.47
N VAL A 21 -4.29 8.05 -3.31
CA VAL A 21 -4.90 7.80 -2.00
C VAL A 21 -4.97 9.10 -1.21
N SER A 22 -6.14 9.41 -0.67
CA SER A 22 -6.30 10.42 0.38
C SER A 22 -6.18 9.74 1.73
N LEU A 23 -5.22 10.19 2.55
CA LEU A 23 -4.91 9.58 3.85
C LEU A 23 -5.69 10.29 4.96
N GLU A 24 -6.01 9.56 6.02
CA GLU A 24 -6.79 10.07 7.16
C GLU A 24 -6.15 11.26 7.90
N ASN A 25 -4.82 11.42 7.77
CA ASN A 25 -4.07 12.54 8.34
C ASN A 25 -4.09 13.82 7.46
N GLY A 26 -4.92 13.84 6.40
CA GLY A 26 -5.09 14.98 5.51
C GLY A 26 -4.07 15.08 4.37
N THR A 27 -3.09 14.18 4.31
CA THR A 27 -2.12 14.14 3.21
C THR A 27 -2.60 13.28 2.03
N THR A 28 -1.86 13.31 0.93
CA THR A 28 -2.13 12.46 -0.24
C THR A 28 -0.90 11.67 -0.63
N GLY A 29 -1.12 10.52 -1.26
CA GLY A 29 -0.03 9.70 -1.77
C GLY A 29 -0.40 8.91 -3.02
N LEU A 30 0.60 8.24 -3.56
CA LEU A 30 0.48 7.37 -4.73
C LEU A 30 0.98 5.98 -4.38
N ILE A 31 0.16 4.97 -4.68
CA ILE A 31 0.60 3.57 -4.75
C ILE A 31 1.00 3.32 -6.20
N HIS A 32 2.29 3.16 -6.47
CA HIS A 32 2.76 2.73 -7.79
C HIS A 32 2.31 1.29 -8.07
N ILE A 33 2.12 0.90 -9.34
CA ILE A 33 1.63 -0.44 -9.70
C ILE A 33 2.50 -1.57 -9.13
N SER A 34 3.81 -1.38 -9.01
CA SER A 34 4.76 -2.33 -8.40
C SER A 34 4.60 -2.47 -6.88
N GLU A 35 3.88 -1.55 -6.24
CA GLU A 35 3.65 -1.51 -4.79
C GLU A 35 2.25 -2.02 -4.41
N ILE A 36 1.46 -2.50 -5.37
CA ILE A 36 0.11 -3.03 -5.10
C ILE A 36 0.18 -4.48 -4.59
N LYS A 37 0.95 -5.33 -5.27
CA LYS A 37 1.19 -6.74 -4.90
C LYS A 37 2.46 -7.26 -5.56
N THR A 38 2.92 -8.42 -5.12
CA THR A 38 4.00 -9.15 -5.80
C THR A 38 3.49 -9.79 -7.09
N GLY A 39 4.34 -9.79 -8.12
CA GLY A 39 4.03 -10.35 -9.45
C GLY A 39 3.41 -9.34 -10.41
N TYR A 40 2.97 -9.84 -11.57
CA TYR A 40 2.43 -9.02 -12.64
C TYR A 40 0.97 -8.62 -12.37
N ILE A 41 0.64 -7.37 -12.72
CA ILE A 41 -0.73 -6.85 -12.76
C ILE A 41 -1.05 -6.55 -14.22
N ASP A 42 -1.98 -7.32 -14.78
CA ASP A 42 -2.48 -7.15 -16.14
C ASP A 42 -3.34 -5.88 -16.26
N ASN A 43 -4.23 -5.67 -15.28
CA ASN A 43 -5.14 -4.55 -15.25
C ASN A 43 -5.40 -4.09 -13.81
N ILE A 44 -4.87 -2.92 -13.48
CA ILE A 44 -5.03 -2.31 -12.15
C ILE A 44 -6.49 -2.06 -11.77
N TYR A 45 -7.37 -1.79 -12.74
CA TYR A 45 -8.79 -1.52 -12.49
C TYR A 45 -9.57 -2.76 -12.04
N ASN A 46 -9.02 -3.97 -12.23
CA ASN A 46 -9.57 -5.20 -11.67
C ASN A 46 -9.09 -5.44 -10.23
N THR A 47 -8.04 -4.75 -9.81
CA THR A 47 -7.38 -4.95 -8.50
C THR A 47 -7.84 -3.91 -7.48
N LEU A 48 -8.03 -2.67 -7.90
CA LEU A 48 -8.39 -1.54 -7.05
C LEU A 48 -9.63 -0.83 -7.59
N LYS A 49 -10.37 -0.16 -6.69
CA LYS A 49 -11.54 0.65 -7.03
C LYS A 49 -11.43 2.04 -6.42
N VAL A 50 -11.96 3.05 -7.10
CA VAL A 50 -12.20 4.37 -6.48
C VAL A 50 -13.20 4.20 -5.33
N ASP A 51 -13.06 5.02 -4.29
CA ASP A 51 -13.80 4.97 -3.02
C ASP A 51 -13.53 3.73 -2.16
N GLN A 52 -12.52 2.93 -2.51
CA GLN A 52 -12.08 1.80 -1.70
C GLN A 52 -11.25 2.27 -0.51
N ASP A 53 -11.62 1.82 0.70
CA ASP A 53 -10.78 1.93 1.89
C ASP A 53 -9.55 1.01 1.80
N VAL A 54 -8.39 1.55 2.14
CA VAL A 54 -7.11 0.83 2.13
C VAL A 54 -6.29 1.13 3.39
N LEU A 55 -5.56 0.13 3.85
CA LEU A 55 -4.42 0.32 4.74
C LEU A 55 -3.16 0.30 3.87
N VAL A 56 -2.31 1.30 4.01
CA VAL A 56 -1.06 1.43 3.25
C VAL A 56 0.12 1.65 4.19
N GLN A 57 1.32 1.28 3.74
CA GLN A 57 2.56 1.64 4.38
C GLN A 57 3.28 2.75 3.61
N VAL A 58 3.83 3.74 4.33
CA VAL A 58 4.65 4.80 3.74
C VAL A 58 6.02 4.22 3.39
N VAL A 59 6.40 4.27 2.11
CA VAL A 59 7.73 3.83 1.65
C VAL A 59 8.67 5.01 1.40
N ASP A 60 8.12 6.19 1.10
CA ASP A 60 8.86 7.44 0.97
C ASP A 60 7.94 8.63 1.22
N PHE A 61 8.50 9.78 1.60
CA PHE A 61 7.73 11.01 1.85
C PHE A 61 8.55 12.26 1.50
N ASP A 62 8.01 13.09 0.61
CA ASP A 62 8.56 14.39 0.27
C ASP A 62 7.91 15.48 1.14
N GLU A 63 8.68 16.03 2.08
CA GLU A 63 8.21 17.07 3.01
C GLU A 63 7.88 18.40 2.33
N PHE A 64 8.50 18.73 1.19
CA PHE A 64 8.27 19.97 0.48
C PHE A 64 6.94 19.94 -0.29
N THR A 65 6.64 18.81 -0.92
CA THR A 65 5.40 18.65 -1.71
C THR A 65 4.25 17.99 -0.94
N GLN A 66 4.52 17.48 0.27
CA GLN A 66 3.59 16.71 1.10
C GLN A 66 3.01 15.47 0.38
N LYS A 67 3.78 14.87 -0.51
CA LYS A 67 3.38 13.67 -1.26
C LYS A 67 4.07 12.44 -0.70
N ALA A 68 3.29 11.41 -0.44
CA ALA A 68 3.79 10.11 0.02
C ALA A 68 3.83 9.08 -1.11
N SER A 69 4.90 8.28 -1.14
CA SER A 69 4.90 7.01 -1.86
C SER A 69 4.39 5.92 -0.92
N LEU A 70 3.44 5.13 -1.39
CA LEU A 70 2.66 4.19 -0.57
C LEU A 70 2.78 2.76 -1.09
N SER A 71 2.65 1.78 -0.20
CA SER A 71 2.66 0.36 -0.53
C SER A 71 1.53 -0.43 0.14
N LEU A 72 0.88 -1.27 -0.65
CA LEU A 72 0.01 -2.35 -0.18
C LEU A 72 0.79 -3.67 -0.07
N ARG A 73 1.76 -3.87 -0.98
CA ARG A 73 2.59 -5.07 -1.09
C ARG A 73 3.35 -5.36 0.20
N THR A 74 3.94 -4.34 0.84
CA THR A 74 4.69 -4.57 2.10
C THR A 74 3.81 -5.15 3.21
N LEU A 75 2.53 -4.75 3.28
CA LEU A 75 1.58 -5.27 4.26
C LEU A 75 1.19 -6.72 3.95
N GLU A 76 1.05 -7.07 2.67
CA GLU A 76 0.82 -8.44 2.22
C GLU A 76 2.01 -9.35 2.57
N GLU A 77 3.23 -8.90 2.26
CA GLU A 77 4.48 -9.62 2.57
C GLU A 77 4.68 -9.81 4.08
N GLU A 78 4.41 -8.78 4.89
CA GLU A 78 4.50 -8.87 6.35
C GLU A 78 3.50 -9.89 6.91
N LYS A 79 2.26 -9.90 6.40
CA LYS A 79 1.25 -10.89 6.79
C LYS A 79 1.66 -12.31 6.43
N ILE A 80 2.23 -12.52 5.24
CA ILE A 80 2.74 -13.83 4.79
C ILE A 80 3.90 -14.27 5.68
N LYS A 81 4.87 -13.39 5.95
CA LYS A 81 6.01 -13.69 6.81
C LYS A 81 5.58 -14.06 8.23
N PHE A 82 4.62 -13.33 8.78
CA PHE A 82 4.06 -13.61 10.10
C PHE A 82 3.37 -14.98 10.15
N LEU A 83 2.59 -15.33 9.13
CA LEU A 83 1.92 -16.62 9.04
C LEU A 83 2.93 -17.77 8.96
N ILE A 84 3.96 -17.64 8.10
CA ILE A 84 5.02 -18.65 7.98
C ILE A 84 5.74 -18.85 9.31
N ALA A 85 6.13 -17.76 9.99
CA ALA A 85 6.80 -17.84 11.27
C ALA A 85 5.92 -18.55 12.33
N THR A 86 4.62 -18.28 12.34
CA THR A 86 3.68 -18.90 13.28
C THR A 86 3.55 -20.41 13.03
N VAL A 87 3.48 -20.83 11.76
CA VAL A 87 3.40 -22.26 11.42
C VAL A 87 4.69 -22.98 11.79
N SER A 88 5.87 -22.40 11.52
CA SER A 88 7.16 -22.99 11.90
C SER A 88 7.27 -23.25 13.40
N GLN A 89 6.82 -22.32 14.26
CA GLN A 89 6.85 -22.49 15.72
C GLN A 89 5.92 -23.59 16.25
N ILE A 90 5.01 -24.14 15.43
CA ILE A 90 4.07 -25.20 15.83
C ILE A 90 4.57 -26.59 15.36
N VAL A 91 5.41 -26.64 14.34
CA VAL A 91 5.90 -27.91 13.73
C VAL A 91 7.30 -28.31 14.19
N ASP A 92 7.95 -27.47 14.99
CA ASP A 92 9.16 -27.78 15.76
C ASP A 92 8.79 -28.21 17.20
#